data_AF-A0A3D4B4P2-F1
#
_entry.id   AF-A0A3D4B4P2-F1
#
_cell.length_a   1.000
_cell.length_b   1.000
_cell.length_c   1.000
_cell.angle_alpha   90.00
_cell.angle_beta   90.00
_cell.angle_gamma   90.00
#
_symmetry.space_group_name_H-M   'P 1'
#
loop_
_entity.id
_entity.type
_entity.pdbx_description
1 polymer ?
#
loop_
_entity_poly.entity_id
_entity_poly.type
_entity_poly.pdbx_seq_one_letter_code
_entity_poly.pdbx_strand_id
1 'polypeptide(L)' 'QMIERFKERTAWHGQTVDANPSGGNKFRGIYNIVLKSIGAARKRHPDVRLDYAIEYGERMQKPGYYFMDSPG' A
#
# COMPACT_ATOMS: atom_id res chain seq x y z
N GLN A 1 -6.21 -2.17 11.55
CA GLN A 1 -5.05 -1.82 12.40
C GLN A 1 -3.90 -1.26 11.56
N MET A 2 -3.39 -1.97 10.55
CA MET A 2 -2.33 -1.47 9.63
C MET A 2 -2.65 -0.09 9.01
N ILE A 3 -3.86 0.06 8.46
CA ILE A 3 -4.30 1.33 7.83
C ILE A 3 -4.27 2.51 8.80
N GLU A 4 -4.70 2.33 10.05
CA GLU A 4 -4.74 3.42 11.04
C GLU A 4 -3.34 3.84 11.49
N ARG A 5 -2.42 2.89 11.68
CA ARG A 5 -1.00 3.21 11.97
C ARG A 5 -0.34 3.94 10.80
N PHE A 6 -0.68 3.57 9.57
CA PHE A 6 -0.17 4.26 8.38
C PHE A 6 -0.67 5.70 8.32
N LYS A 7 -1.96 5.94 8.59
CA LYS A 7 -2.53 7.29 8.71
C LYS A 7 -1.82 8.12 9.77
N GLU A 8 -1.59 7.54 10.95
CA GLU A 8 -0.91 8.21 12.07
C GLU A 8 0.53 8.61 11.72
N ARG A 9 1.33 7.70 11.13
CA ARG A 9 2.69 8.03 10.66
C ARG A 9 2.69 9.11 9.58
N THR A 10 1.74 9.08 8.65
CA THR A 10 1.68 10.07 7.58
C THR A 10 1.34 11.46 8.14
N ALA A 11 0.47 11.50 9.16
CA ALA A 11 0.11 12.73 9.86
C ALA A 11 1.28 13.36 10.62
N TRP A 12 2.22 12.56 11.16
CA TRP A 12 3.44 13.08 11.80
C TRP A 12 4.31 13.92 10.85
N HIS A 13 4.19 13.69 9.55
CA HIS A 13 4.94 14.42 8.51
C HIS A 13 4.11 15.53 7.85
N GLY A 14 2.95 15.89 8.40
CA GLY A 14 2.06 16.92 7.86
C GLY A 14 1.50 16.59 6.48
N GLN A 15 1.55 15.32 6.08
CA GLN A 15 1.01 14.84 4.82
C GLN A 15 -0.32 14.13 5.09
N THR A 16 -1.27 14.25 4.16
CA THR A 16 -2.46 13.42 4.16
C THR A 16 -2.14 12.08 3.51
N VAL A 17 -2.82 11.02 3.95
CA VAL A 17 -2.72 9.67 3.38
C VAL A 17 -2.91 9.66 1.86
N ASP A 18 -3.73 10.58 1.35
CA ASP A 18 -4.05 10.71 -0.08
C ASP A 18 -2.98 11.43 -0.90
N ALA A 19 -1.99 12.04 -0.24
CA ALA A 19 -0.93 12.78 -0.89
C ALA A 19 -0.07 11.84 -1.75
N ASN A 20 0.14 12.21 -3.00
CA ASN A 20 1.05 11.49 -3.88
C ASN A 20 2.50 11.96 -3.64
N PRO A 21 3.42 11.05 -3.24
CA PRO A 21 4.72 11.43 -2.71
C PRO A 21 5.74 11.96 -3.73
N SER A 22 5.52 11.82 -5.05
CA SER A 22 6.53 12.24 -6.05
C SER A 22 5.99 13.11 -7.19
N GLY A 23 6.78 14.11 -7.60
CA GLY A 23 6.49 14.94 -8.77
C GLY A 23 6.44 14.15 -10.07
N GLY A 24 7.25 13.09 -10.20
CA GLY A 24 7.23 12.20 -11.36
C GLY A 24 5.93 11.41 -11.50
N ASN A 25 5.29 11.04 -10.40
CA ASN A 25 3.97 10.39 -10.42
C ASN A 25 2.88 11.36 -10.90
N LYS A 26 2.91 12.61 -10.42
CA LYS A 26 1.95 13.65 -10.83
C LYS A 26 2.07 13.93 -12.33
N PHE A 27 3.29 14.01 -12.85
CA PHE A 27 3.54 14.23 -14.29
C PHE A 27 3.05 13.07 -15.17
N ARG A 28 2.97 11.86 -14.62
CA ARG A 28 2.52 10.64 -15.31
C ARG A 28 1.05 10.27 -15.02
N GLY A 29 0.25 11.21 -14.52
CA GLY A 29 -1.20 11.02 -14.33
C GLY A 29 -1.61 10.28 -13.05
N ILE A 30 -0.65 9.97 -12.17
CA ILE A 30 -0.93 9.37 -10.86
C ILE A 30 -1.05 10.52 -9.87
N TYR A 31 -2.27 11.04 -9.64
CA TYR A 31 -2.44 12.29 -8.88
C TYR A 31 -2.57 12.11 -7.36
N ASN A 32 -2.99 10.93 -6.91
CA ASN A 32 -3.17 10.60 -5.50
C ASN A 32 -2.76 9.15 -5.22
N ILE A 33 -2.71 8.78 -3.93
CA ILE A 33 -2.38 7.40 -3.54
C ILE A 33 -3.42 6.40 -4.05
N VAL A 34 -4.70 6.80 -4.14
CA VAL A 34 -5.79 5.91 -4.54
C VAL A 34 -5.55 5.36 -5.95
N LEU A 35 -5.16 6.21 -6.90
CA LEU A 35 -4.82 5.81 -8.27
C LEU A 35 -3.60 4.87 -8.31
N LYS A 36 -2.58 5.14 -7.48
CA LYS A 36 -1.41 4.25 -7.34
C LYS A 36 -1.83 2.89 -6.78
N SER A 37 -2.70 2.88 -5.77
CA SER A 37 -3.20 1.70 -5.08
C SER A 37 -4.11 0.83 -5.96
N ILE A 38 -4.95 1.42 -6.81
CA ILE A 38 -5.74 0.67 -7.80
C ILE A 38 -4.82 -0.02 -8.81
N GLY A 39 -3.79 0.67 -9.29
CA GLY A 39 -2.78 0.07 -10.18
C GLY A 39 -2.02 -1.08 -9.50
N ALA A 40 -1.71 -0.94 -8.21
CA ALA A 40 -1.09 -2.00 -7.42
C ALA A 40 -2.03 -3.20 -7.20
N ALA A 41 -3.31 -2.96 -6.89
CA ALA A 41 -4.32 -4.00 -6.73
C ALA A 41 -4.52 -4.80 -8.04
N ARG A 42 -4.36 -4.15 -9.19
CA ARG A 42 -4.51 -4.77 -10.51
C ARG A 42 -3.33 -5.63 -10.96
N LYS A 43 -2.23 -5.68 -10.21
CA LYS A 43 -1.06 -6.53 -10.54
C LYS A 43 -1.37 -8.04 -10.47
N ARG A 44 -2.51 -8.44 -9.92
CA ARG A 44 -2.98 -9.83 -9.86
C ARG A 44 -4.38 -9.95 -10.45
N HIS A 45 -4.75 -11.17 -10.86
CA HIS A 45 -6.09 -11.46 -11.36
C HIS A 45 -7.14 -11.20 -10.26
N PRO A 46 -8.32 -10.62 -10.56
CA PRO A 46 -9.35 -10.28 -9.55
C PRO A 46 -9.78 -11.45 -8.66
N ASP A 47 -9.70 -12.68 -9.17
CA ASP A 47 -10.10 -13.89 -8.45
C ASP A 47 -9.05 -14.38 -7.43
N VAL A 48 -7.87 -13.78 -7.40
CA VAL A 48 -6.82 -14.13 -6.43
C VAL A 48 -7.17 -13.50 -5.09
N ARG A 49 -7.59 -14.33 -4.14
CA ARG A 49 -7.86 -13.89 -2.77
C ARG A 49 -6.56 -13.61 -2.03
N LEU A 50 -6.56 -12.56 -1.22
CA LEU A 50 -5.48 -12.30 -0.26
C LEU A 50 -5.64 -13.25 0.93
N ASP A 51 -4.64 -14.08 1.18
CA ASP A 51 -4.68 -15.06 2.27
C ASP A 51 -4.16 -14.46 3.58
N TYR A 52 -3.12 -13.61 3.51
CA TYR A 52 -2.44 -13.09 4.70
C TYR A 52 -1.97 -11.65 4.52
N ALA A 53 -2.13 -10.83 5.56
CA ALA A 53 -1.48 -9.52 5.68
C ALA A 53 -0.51 -9.58 6.86
N ILE A 54 0.79 -9.36 6.62
CA ILE A 54 1.88 -9.53 7.59
C ILE A 54 2.66 -8.23 7.80
N GLU A 55 3.25 -8.07 8.98
CA GLU A 55 4.08 -6.91 9.30
C GLU A 55 5.42 -6.93 8.53
N TYR A 56 6.06 -5.77 8.41
CA TYR A 56 7.37 -5.69 7.78
C TYR A 56 8.40 -6.59 8.49
N GLY A 57 9.00 -7.50 7.73
CA GLY A 57 10.00 -8.45 8.24
C GLY A 57 9.43 -9.71 8.91
N GLU A 58 8.12 -9.88 8.96
CA GLU A 58 7.49 -11.09 9.50
C GLU A 58 7.70 -12.32 8.59
N ARG A 59 7.85 -13.50 9.19
CA ARG A 59 8.06 -14.77 8.46
C ARG A 59 6.75 -15.34 7.92
N MET A 60 6.77 -15.80 6.66
CA MET A 60 5.66 -16.53 6.05
C MET A 60 5.64 -17.98 6.55
N GLN A 61 4.62 -18.35 7.34
CA GLN A 61 4.54 -19.68 7.97
C GLN A 61 3.68 -20.70 7.20
N LYS A 62 2.78 -20.22 6.33
CA LYS A 62 1.83 -21.05 5.57
C LYS A 62 1.98 -20.77 4.07
N PRO A 63 1.67 -21.72 3.17
CA PRO A 63 1.53 -21.40 1.75
C PRO A 63 0.32 -20.49 1.52
N GLY A 64 0.42 -19.55 0.57
CA GLY A 64 -0.66 -18.62 0.22
C GLY A 64 -0.17 -17.28 -0.32
N TYR A 65 -1.09 -16.36 -0.59
CA TYR A 65 -0.81 -15.00 -1.02
C TYR A 65 -0.66 -14.06 0.18
N TYR A 66 0.54 -13.51 0.32
CA TYR A 66 0.90 -12.57 1.38
C TYR A 66 0.99 -11.14 0.87
N PHE A 67 0.40 -10.22 1.62
CA PHE A 67 0.63 -8.79 1.54
C PHE A 67 1.46 -8.36 2.74
N MET A 68 2.62 -7.74 2.51
CA MET A 68 3.48 -7.23 3.57
C MET A 68 3.25 -5.73 3.74
N ASP A 69 2.97 -5.29 4.97
CA ASP A 69 2.89 -3.87 5.34
C ASP A 69 4.32 -3.29 5.42
N SER A 70 4.97 -3.15 4.27
CA SER A 70 6.31 -2.60 4.13
C SER A 70 6.29 -1.09 3.84
N PRO A 71 7.28 -0.31 4.31
CA PRO A 71 7.40 1.09 3.92
C PRO A 71 7.68 1.23 2.41
N GLY A 72 6.72 1.78 1.63
CA GLY A 72 6.83 2.05 0.18
C GLY A 72 5.64 2.80 -0.45
#